data_AF-A0A2G6LEU2-F1
#
_entry.id   AF-A0A2G6LEU2-F1
#
_cell.length_a   1.000
_cell.length_b   1.000
_cell.length_c   1.000
_cell.angle_alpha   90.00
_cell.angle_beta   90.00
_cell.angle_gamma   90.00
#
_symmetry.space_group_name_H-M   'P 1'
#
loop_
_entity.id
_entity.type
_entity.pdbx_description
1 polymer ?
#
loop_
_entity_poly.entity_id
_entity_poly.type
_entity_poly.pdbx_seq_one_letter_code
_entity_poly.pdbx_strand_id
1 'polypeptide(L)'
;TGTNAGDGYFAGESDGIVTIGDDEIPSSRQIHCFDAHTLNLVKSSWSLPNGRFLFTELSTEREYLLVGRDYMKQYRPEAWDYRVPETGLSSLELKQLWESWQ
;
A
#
# COMPACT_ATOMS: atom_id res chain seq x y z
N THR A 1 -15.55 -0.40 18.62
CA THR A 1 -14.75 0.09 17.48
C THR A 1 -13.28 -0.13 17.82
N GLY A 2 -12.64 -1.16 17.26
CA GLY A 2 -11.21 -1.37 17.45
C GLY A 2 -10.38 -0.29 16.76
N THR A 3 -9.14 -0.08 17.18
CA THR A 3 -8.21 0.85 16.53
C THR A 3 -7.65 0.24 15.25
N ASN A 4 -7.50 1.04 14.19
CA ASN A 4 -6.78 0.63 12.97
C ASN A 4 -5.25 0.69 13.12
N ALA A 5 -4.76 1.17 14.27
CA ALA A 5 -3.34 1.27 14.59
C ALA A 5 -2.80 -0.05 15.16
N GLY A 6 -1.58 -0.42 14.78
CA GLY A 6 -0.83 -1.59 15.25
C GLY A 6 0.58 -1.61 14.67
N ASP A 7 1.29 -2.74 14.73
CA ASP A 7 2.70 -2.84 14.28
C ASP A 7 2.86 -3.38 12.85
N GLY A 8 1.75 -3.51 12.12
CA GLY A 8 1.72 -4.03 10.76
C GLY A 8 2.10 -3.00 9.70
N TYR A 9 2.55 -3.49 8.55
CA TYR A 9 2.87 -2.65 7.40
C TYR A 9 2.45 -3.29 6.06
N PHE A 10 2.30 -2.46 5.03
CA PHE A 10 2.26 -2.90 3.64
C PHE A 10 3.40 -2.23 2.87
N ALA A 11 4.25 -3.04 2.25
CA ALA A 11 5.34 -2.60 1.40
C ALA A 11 5.16 -3.17 -0.01
N GLY A 12 5.19 -2.31 -1.03
CA GLY A 12 5.30 -2.76 -2.41
C GLY A 12 6.75 -3.05 -2.74
N GLU A 13 7.22 -4.30 -2.56
CA GLU A 13 8.63 -4.68 -2.79
C GLU A 13 8.95 -5.05 -4.25
N SER A 14 7.95 -5.44 -5.04
CA SER A 14 8.02 -5.83 -6.47
C SER A 14 7.18 -4.86 -7.32
N ASP A 15 6.75 -5.29 -8.52
CA ASP A 15 5.65 -4.75 -9.31
C ASP A 15 4.35 -4.67 -8.48
N GLY A 16 4.30 -3.77 -7.51
CA GLY A 16 3.17 -3.65 -6.61
C GLY A 16 1.89 -3.28 -7.34
N ILE A 17 0.88 -2.86 -6.60
CA ILE A 17 -0.39 -2.30 -7.13
C ILE A 17 -0.21 -1.24 -8.23
N VAL A 18 1.00 -0.69 -8.41
CA VAL A 18 1.29 0.46 -9.28
C VAL A 18 2.23 0.13 -10.43
N THR A 19 2.05 -1.05 -10.98
CA THR A 19 2.72 -1.45 -12.21
C THR A 19 1.72 -1.40 -13.36
N ILE A 20 2.13 -0.81 -14.48
CA ILE A 20 1.23 -0.42 -15.55
C ILE A 20 1.50 -1.22 -16.82
N GLY A 21 0.42 -1.79 -17.37
CA GLY A 21 0.43 -2.51 -18.65
C GLY A 21 1.03 -3.92 -18.54
N ASP A 22 1.06 -4.62 -19.67
CA ASP A 22 1.68 -5.95 -19.76
C ASP A 22 3.23 -5.87 -19.65
N ASP A 23 3.79 -4.67 -19.74
CA ASP A 23 5.23 -4.38 -19.72
C ASP A 23 5.78 -4.05 -18.32
N GLU A 24 4.96 -4.23 -17.28
CA GLU A 24 5.35 -4.03 -15.88
C GLU A 24 6.06 -2.68 -15.61
N ILE A 25 5.60 -1.57 -16.23
CA ILE A 25 6.27 -0.27 -16.08
C ILE A 25 5.81 0.39 -14.77
N PRO A 26 6.73 0.69 -13.83
CA PRO A 26 6.36 1.35 -12.59
C PRO A 26 5.90 2.78 -12.85
N SER A 27 4.89 3.23 -12.10
CA SER A 27 4.47 4.63 -12.18
C SER A 27 4.03 5.15 -10.83
N SER A 28 4.07 6.47 -10.64
CA SER A 28 3.52 7.07 -9.42
C SER A 28 2.00 7.15 -9.50
N ARG A 29 1.29 6.54 -8.56
CA ARG A 29 -0.17 6.60 -8.40
C ARG A 29 -0.55 6.78 -6.95
N GLN A 30 -1.75 7.29 -6.73
CA GLN A 30 -2.33 7.34 -5.40
C GLN A 30 -2.85 5.96 -5.02
N ILE A 31 -2.42 5.48 -3.86
CA ILE A 31 -2.88 4.24 -3.24
C ILE A 31 -3.74 4.60 -2.04
N HIS A 32 -4.89 3.97 -1.94
CA HIS A 32 -5.80 4.08 -0.80
C HIS A 32 -5.84 2.75 -0.05
N CYS A 33 -5.73 2.81 1.27
CA CYS A 33 -5.89 1.69 2.17
C CYS A 33 -7.19 1.88 2.94
N PHE A 34 -8.14 0.98 2.74
CA PHE A 34 -9.43 0.96 3.43
C PHE A 34 -9.49 -0.23 4.39
N ASP A 35 -10.29 -0.12 5.44
CA ASP A 35 -10.74 -1.30 6.19
C ASP A 35 -11.66 -2.12 5.27
N ALA A 36 -11.36 -3.41 5.06
CA ALA A 36 -12.02 -4.21 4.04
C ALA A 36 -13.52 -4.43 4.32
N HIS A 37 -13.92 -4.41 5.59
CA HIS A 37 -15.31 -4.70 5.98
C HIS A 37 -16.18 -3.43 6.02
N THR A 38 -15.61 -2.31 6.43
CA THR A 38 -16.35 -1.05 6.61
C THR A 38 -16.15 -0.06 5.46
N LEU A 39 -15.14 -0.28 4.62
CA LEU A 39 -14.71 0.62 3.55
C LEU A 39 -14.34 2.03 4.04
N ASN A 40 -14.07 2.18 5.33
CA ASN A 40 -13.54 3.43 5.87
C ASN A 40 -12.09 3.61 5.40
N LEU A 41 -11.76 4.81 4.92
CA LEU A 41 -10.39 5.15 4.54
C LEU A 41 -9.51 5.15 5.80
N VAL A 42 -8.46 4.33 5.79
CA VAL A 42 -7.50 4.20 6.88
C VAL A 42 -6.29 5.09 6.62
N LYS A 43 -5.65 4.93 5.46
CA LYS A 43 -4.50 5.73 5.01
C LYS A 43 -4.53 5.91 3.50
N SER A 44 -3.86 6.94 3.01
CA SER A 44 -3.60 7.13 1.58
C SER A 44 -2.21 7.73 1.37
N SER A 45 -1.52 7.29 0.31
CA SER A 45 -0.20 7.82 -0.05
C SER A 45 0.00 7.76 -1.56
N TRP A 46 0.97 8.51 -2.06
CA TRP A 46 1.47 8.35 -3.42
C TRP A 46 2.58 7.31 -3.43
N SER A 47 2.57 6.40 -4.40
CA SER A 47 3.75 5.59 -4.70
C SER A 47 4.86 6.46 -5.27
N LEU A 48 6.09 6.01 -5.08
CA LEU A 48 7.28 6.59 -5.67
C LEU A 48 7.27 6.43 -7.19
N PRO A 49 8.14 7.16 -7.92
CA PRO A 49 8.27 7.00 -9.37
C PRO A 49 8.58 5.57 -9.81
N ASN A 50 9.25 4.80 -8.94
CA ASN A 50 9.56 3.38 -9.14
C ASN A 50 8.43 2.42 -8.69
N GLY A 51 7.21 2.92 -8.45
CA GLY A 51 6.02 2.12 -8.10
C GLY A 51 5.96 1.69 -6.63
N ARG A 52 7.03 1.87 -5.86
CA ARG A 52 7.09 1.44 -4.44
C ARG A 52 6.24 2.31 -3.54
N PHE A 53 5.71 1.72 -2.48
CA PHE A 53 4.92 2.43 -1.47
C PHE A 53 5.08 1.76 -0.11
N LEU A 54 4.81 2.53 0.95
CA LEU A 54 4.83 2.04 2.31
C LEU A 54 3.64 2.60 3.10
N PHE A 55 2.86 1.70 3.70
CA PHE A 55 1.95 2.03 4.80
C PHE A 55 2.45 1.35 6.07
N THR A 56 2.59 2.11 7.14
CA THR A 56 3.01 1.59 8.45
C THR A 56 1.89 1.77 9.47
N GLU A 57 2.11 1.25 10.68
CA GLU A 57 1.23 1.42 11.84
C GLU A 57 -0.19 0.86 11.62
N LEU A 58 -0.31 -0.28 10.95
CA LEU A 58 -1.59 -0.94 10.67
C LEU A 58 -1.86 -2.03 11.71
N SER A 59 -3.12 -2.17 12.15
CA SER A 59 -3.52 -3.31 12.98
C SER A 59 -3.45 -4.60 12.19
N THR A 60 -2.75 -5.60 12.72
CA THR A 60 -2.61 -6.96 12.14
C THR A 60 -3.83 -7.84 12.37
N GLU A 61 -4.75 -7.43 13.24
CA GLU A 61 -6.01 -8.11 13.54
C GLU A 61 -7.14 -7.72 12.57
N ARG A 62 -6.79 -7.06 11.47
CA ARG A 62 -7.72 -6.51 10.49
C ARG A 62 -7.30 -6.85 9.08
N GLU A 63 -8.29 -6.88 8.21
CA GLU A 63 -8.14 -7.02 6.77
C GLU A 63 -8.37 -5.66 6.11
N TYR A 64 -7.59 -5.39 5.05
CA TYR A 64 -7.60 -4.13 4.34
C TYR A 64 -7.80 -4.34 2.85
N LEU A 65 -8.47 -3.37 2.23
CA LEU A 65 -8.57 -3.21 0.79
C LEU A 65 -7.58 -2.13 0.35
N LEU A 66 -6.61 -2.51 -0.47
CA LEU A 66 -5.68 -1.58 -1.09
C LEU A 66 -6.12 -1.30 -2.52
N VAL A 67 -6.19 -0.02 -2.92
CA VAL A 67 -6.60 0.37 -4.28
C VAL A 67 -5.63 1.39 -4.85
N GLY A 68 -4.97 1.03 -5.96
CA GLY A 68 -4.18 1.92 -6.80
C GLY A 68 -5.08 2.59 -7.82
N ARG A 69 -5.22 3.92 -7.72
CA ARG A 69 -6.07 4.69 -8.64
C ARG A 69 -5.25 5.29 -9.76
N ASP A 70 -5.63 4.99 -11.00
CA ASP A 70 -5.07 5.67 -12.15
C ASP A 70 -5.73 7.04 -12.38
N TYR A 71 -5.03 8.11 -11.98
CA TYR A 71 -5.53 9.49 -12.16
C TYR A 71 -5.53 9.91 -13.64
N MET A 72 -4.71 9.25 -14.48
CA MET A 72 -4.63 9.52 -15.92
C MET A 72 -5.78 8.87 -16.70
N LYS A 73 -6.54 7.96 -16.09
CA LYS A 73 -7.66 7.21 -16.71
C LYS A 73 -7.26 6.40 -17.95
N GLN A 74 -6.00 6.02 -18.03
CA GLN A 74 -5.41 5.19 -19.06
C GLN A 74 -5.54 3.70 -18.73
N TYR A 75 -5.58 3.34 -17.45
CA TYR A 75 -5.55 1.96 -16.98
C TYR A 75 -6.65 1.66 -15.96
N ARG A 76 -6.98 0.38 -15.85
CA ARG A 76 -7.89 -0.10 -14.81
C ARG A 76 -7.22 0.06 -13.44
N PRO A 77 -7.96 0.49 -12.41
CA PRO A 77 -7.42 0.50 -11.06
C PRO A 77 -7.12 -0.94 -10.64
N GLU A 78 -6.01 -1.13 -9.95
CA GLU A 78 -5.68 -2.40 -9.32
C GLU A 78 -6.11 -2.37 -7.86
N ALA A 79 -6.69 -3.47 -7.41
CA ALA A 79 -7.19 -3.62 -6.06
C ALA A 79 -6.76 -4.97 -5.48
N TRP A 80 -6.22 -4.93 -4.26
CA TRP A 80 -5.93 -6.12 -3.47
C TRP A 80 -6.86 -6.14 -2.26
N ASP A 81 -7.74 -7.13 -2.23
CA ASP A 81 -8.81 -7.23 -1.23
C ASP A 81 -8.45 -8.19 -0.09
N TYR A 82 -9.04 -7.97 1.08
CA TYR A 82 -8.85 -8.75 2.31
C TYR A 82 -7.38 -9.03 2.69
N ARG A 83 -6.50 -8.02 2.54
CA ARG A 83 -5.07 -8.16 2.85
C ARG A 83 -4.81 -7.96 4.34
N VAL A 84 -4.02 -8.85 4.93
CA VAL A 84 -3.50 -8.68 6.29
C VAL A 84 -2.10 -8.03 6.21
N PRO A 85 -1.79 -7.00 7.03
CA PRO A 85 -0.48 -6.37 7.06
C PRO A 85 0.63 -7.35 7.43
N GLU A 86 1.80 -7.14 6.84
CA GLU A 86 3.02 -7.84 7.21
C GLU A 86 3.54 -7.36 8.57
N THR A 87 4.36 -8.19 9.20
CA THR A 87 4.99 -7.90 10.50
C THR A 87 6.48 -8.23 10.45
N GLY A 88 7.22 -7.84 11.49
CA GLY A 88 8.60 -8.30 11.69
C GLY A 88 9.68 -7.28 11.32
N LEU A 89 9.30 -6.12 10.79
CA LEU A 89 10.20 -4.96 10.68
C LEU A 89 9.85 -3.94 11.77
N SER A 90 10.87 -3.50 12.50
CA SER A 90 10.76 -2.38 13.44
C SER A 90 10.57 -1.05 12.71
N SER A 91 10.14 -0.01 13.43
CA SER A 91 10.00 1.33 12.85
C SER A 91 11.31 1.87 12.27
N LEU A 92 12.47 1.47 12.81
CA LEU A 92 13.77 1.84 12.27
C LEU A 92 14.07 1.12 10.95
N GLU A 93 13.81 -0.19 10.88
CA GLU A 93 14.00 -0.97 9.66
C GLU A 93 13.05 -0.52 8.54
N LEU A 94 11.80 -0.19 8.87
CA LEU A 94 10.84 0.39 7.93
C LEU A 94 11.32 1.76 7.40
N LYS A 95 11.93 2.58 8.26
CA LYS A 95 12.53 3.84 7.83
C LYS A 95 13.71 3.61 6.89
N GLN A 96 14.60 2.68 7.22
CA GLN A 96 15.74 2.32 6.36
C GLN A 96 15.29 1.73 5.02
N LEU A 97 14.25 0.89 5.04
CA LEU A 97 13.64 0.33 3.84
C LEU A 97 13.12 1.46 2.94
N TRP A 98 12.37 2.41 3.50
CA TRP A 98 11.86 3.56 2.75
C TRP A 98 12.98 4.42 2.17
N GLU A 99 14.03 4.69 2.95
CA GLU A 99 15.21 5.44 2.49
C GLU A 99 15.96 4.72 1.36
N SER A 100 15.99 3.38 1.36
CA SER A 100 16.62 2.59 0.29
C SER A 100 15.92 2.67 -1.06
N TRP A 101 14.67 3.15 -1.10
CA TRP A 101 13.86 3.26 -2.32
C TRP A 101 13.87 4.64 -2.96
N GLN A 102 14.42 5.65 -2.27
CA GLN A 102 14.61 7.02 -2.76
C GLN A 102 15.89 7.12 -3.60
#